data_AF-A0A952A7E2-F1
#
_entry.id   AF-A0A952A7E2-F1
#
_cell.length_a   1.000
_cell.length_b   1.000
_cell.length_c   1.000
_cell.angle_alpha   90.00
_cell.angle_beta   90.00
_cell.angle_gamma   90.00
#
_symmetry.space_group_name_H-M   'P 1'
#
loop_
_entity.id
_entity.type
_entity.pdbx_description
1 polymer ?
#
loop_
_entity_poly.entity_id
_entity_poly.type
_entity_poly.pdbx_seq_one_letter_code
_entity_poly.pdbx_strand_id
1 'polypeptide(L)'
;EVAAKLLAAHAHMQCWRKGALPARFAYGKNPRIPEFLCLAASGWTIQARDREHILKGMHGYDPAEPDMAAVFIAAGPSIASGIALPVFDNVDVYPLLARLVGIAPVPGVDGRAETLAPILKASD
;
A
#
# COMPACT_ATOMS: atom_id res chain seq x y z
N GLU A 1 5.94 26.35 16.22
CA GLU A 1 6.54 25.40 17.18
C GLU A 1 6.43 23.93 16.74
N VAL A 2 5.21 23.37 16.59
CA VAL A 2 5.00 21.94 16.25
C VAL A 2 5.72 21.50 14.97
N ALA A 3 5.57 22.27 13.88
CA ALA A 3 6.21 21.94 12.60
C ALA A 3 7.74 21.82 12.71
N ALA A 4 8.38 22.71 13.47
CA ALA A 4 9.83 22.68 13.65
C ALA A 4 10.30 21.44 14.41
N LYS A 5 9.49 20.95 15.36
CA LYS A 5 9.79 19.74 16.13
C LYS A 5 9.55 18.46 15.33
N LEU A 6 8.45 18.37 14.57
CA LEU A 6 8.10 17.16 13.82
C LEU A 6 8.88 17.01 12.51
N LEU A 7 9.17 18.12 11.81
CA LEU A 7 9.89 18.09 10.54
C LEU A 7 11.42 18.07 10.72
N ALA A 8 11.90 18.03 11.97
CA ALA A 8 13.32 17.83 12.26
C ALA A 8 13.75 16.40 11.90
N ALA A 9 15.06 16.17 11.83
CA ALA A 9 15.57 14.82 11.70
C ALA A 9 15.28 14.02 12.99
N HIS A 10 14.74 12.82 12.83
CA HIS A 10 14.54 11.86 13.92
C HIS A 10 15.21 10.53 13.55
N ALA A 11 15.72 9.82 14.55
CA ALA A 11 16.47 8.58 14.31
C ALA A 11 15.62 7.46 13.69
N HIS A 12 14.33 7.38 14.07
CA HIS A 12 13.47 6.23 13.74
C HIS A 12 12.07 6.63 13.28
N MET A 13 11.91 7.88 12.84
CA MET A 13 10.68 8.31 12.18
C MET A 13 10.97 9.43 11.18
N GLN A 14 10.08 9.59 10.22
CA GLN A 14 10.09 10.71 9.32
C GLN A 14 8.70 11.32 9.28
N CYS A 15 8.61 12.65 9.31
CA CYS A 15 7.36 13.35 9.21
C CYS A 15 7.32 14.27 7.99
N TRP A 16 6.14 14.44 7.42
CA TRP A 16 5.87 15.35 6.33
C TRP A 16 4.64 16.18 6.64
N ARG A 17 4.57 17.35 6.00
CA ARG A 17 3.27 18.00 5.80
C ARG A 17 2.43 17.15 4.86
N LYS A 18 1.11 17.18 5.04
CA LYS A 18 0.10 16.49 4.23
C LYS A 18 0.32 16.52 2.71
N GLY A 19 0.79 17.63 2.16
CA GLY A 19 1.06 17.78 0.71
C GLY A 19 2.49 17.45 0.27
N ALA A 20 3.37 17.07 1.19
CA ALA A 20 4.81 16.88 0.96
C ALA A 20 5.27 15.43 1.12
N LEU A 21 4.33 14.48 1.32
CA LEU A 21 4.67 13.07 1.31
C LEU A 21 5.21 12.65 -0.07
N PRO A 22 6.14 11.68 -0.13
CA PRO A 22 6.56 11.10 -1.39
C PRO A 22 5.37 10.61 -2.22
N ALA A 23 5.32 11.01 -3.49
CA ALA A 23 4.17 10.76 -4.36
C ALA A 23 3.82 9.26 -4.49
N ARG A 24 4.81 8.36 -4.35
CA ARG A 24 4.64 6.90 -4.38
C ARG A 24 3.69 6.35 -3.32
N PHE A 25 3.45 7.07 -2.22
CA PHE A 25 2.48 6.63 -1.22
C PHE A 25 1.03 6.77 -1.69
N ALA A 26 0.77 7.53 -2.75
CA ALA A 26 -0.58 7.90 -3.19
C ALA A 26 -1.45 8.46 -2.02
N TYR A 27 -0.80 9.08 -1.03
CA TYR A 27 -1.41 9.51 0.22
C TYR A 27 -1.16 10.99 0.48
N GLY A 28 -1.98 11.61 1.34
CA GLY A 28 -1.83 13.02 1.71
C GLY A 28 -2.82 13.99 1.06
N LYS A 29 -3.49 13.63 -0.05
CA LYS A 29 -4.42 14.58 -0.71
C LYS A 29 -5.83 14.61 -0.12
N ASN A 30 -6.24 13.58 0.63
CA ASN A 30 -7.61 13.49 1.15
C ASN A 30 -7.85 14.49 2.31
N PRO A 31 -9.00 15.20 2.40
CA PRO A 31 -9.30 16.12 3.49
C PRO A 31 -9.16 15.53 4.90
N ARG A 32 -9.37 14.23 5.06
CA ARG A 32 -9.25 13.52 6.35
C ARG A 32 -7.81 13.30 6.83
N ILE A 33 -6.81 13.50 5.97
CA ILE A 33 -5.41 13.39 6.41
C ILE A 33 -5.06 14.61 7.28
N PRO A 34 -4.44 14.43 8.46
CA PRO A 34 -4.00 15.54 9.31
C PRO A 34 -2.91 16.37 8.63
N GLU A 35 -2.65 17.57 9.15
CA GLU A 35 -1.65 18.52 8.60
C GLU A 35 -0.23 17.93 8.57
N PHE A 36 0.10 17.07 9.54
CA PHE A 36 1.36 16.34 9.61
C PHE A 36 1.10 14.83 9.66
N LEU A 37 1.86 14.08 8.87
CA LEU A 37 1.94 12.62 8.98
C LEU A 37 3.36 12.24 9.38
N CYS A 38 3.49 11.36 10.37
CA CYS A 38 4.76 10.75 10.75
C CYS A 38 4.69 9.24 10.52
N LEU A 39 5.73 8.71 9.88
CA LEU A 39 5.91 7.28 9.64
C LEU A 39 7.11 6.80 10.45
N ALA A 40 6.92 5.77 11.26
CA ALA A 40 8.02 5.14 11.97
C ALA A 40 8.86 4.28 11.00
N ALA A 41 10.14 4.13 11.27
CA ALA A 41 10.96 3.10 10.63
C ALA A 41 10.46 1.71 11.06
N SER A 42 10.61 0.71 10.18
CA SER A 42 10.26 -0.70 10.49
C SER A 42 10.93 -1.15 11.79
N GLY A 43 10.15 -1.82 12.65
CA GLY A 43 10.58 -2.25 13.99
C GLY A 43 10.41 -1.19 15.10
N TRP A 44 10.02 0.04 14.77
CA TRP A 44 9.77 1.11 15.74
C TRP A 44 8.29 1.46 15.86
N THR A 45 7.87 1.95 17.01
CA THR A 45 6.49 2.43 17.23
C THR A 45 6.51 3.84 17.79
N ILE A 46 5.76 4.75 17.17
CA ILE A 46 5.58 6.13 17.66
C ILE A 46 4.53 6.10 18.77
N GLN A 47 4.91 6.55 19.97
CA GLN A 47 4.01 6.62 21.12
C GLN A 47 3.99 8.04 21.68
N ALA A 48 2.80 8.53 22.02
CA ALA A 48 2.65 9.86 22.64
C ALA A 48 2.95 9.84 24.16
N ARG A 49 2.90 8.67 24.78
CA ARG A 49 3.18 8.43 26.20
C ARG A 49 3.84 7.07 26.33
N ASP A 50 4.70 6.90 27.32
CA ASP A 50 5.26 5.59 27.63
C ASP A 50 4.14 4.63 28.03
N ARG A 51 4.04 3.52 27.29
CA ARG A 51 3.18 2.39 27.62
C ARG A 51 4.04 1.15 27.78
N GLU A 52 3.76 0.37 28.82
CA GLU A 52 4.51 -0.86 29.13
C GLU A 52 4.24 -1.99 28.12
N HIS A 53 3.15 -1.91 27.35
CA HIS A 53 2.77 -2.95 26.41
C HIS A 53 3.32 -2.68 25.01
N ILE A 54 4.46 -3.30 24.71
CA ILE A 54 5.06 -3.32 23.37
C ILE A 54 4.63 -4.61 22.68
N LEU A 55 3.99 -4.46 21.51
CA LEU A 55 3.62 -5.59 20.66
C LEU A 55 4.87 -6.18 19.99
N LYS A 56 4.95 -7.51 19.94
CA LYS A 56 6.10 -8.23 19.33
C LYS A 56 6.11 -8.16 17.80
N GLY A 57 4.99 -7.80 17.19
CA GLY A 57 4.84 -7.63 15.75
C GLY A 57 3.86 -6.50 15.46
N MET A 58 4.14 -5.72 14.42
CA MET A 58 3.38 -4.56 14.00
C MET A 58 3.42 -4.42 12.48
N HIS A 59 2.50 -3.65 11.93
CA HIS A 59 2.40 -3.34 10.52
C HIS A 59 2.00 -1.86 10.32
N GLY A 60 1.89 -1.42 9.07
CA GLY A 60 1.55 -0.03 8.72
C GLY A 60 2.77 0.86 8.47
N TYR A 61 3.95 0.25 8.27
CA TYR A 61 5.15 0.91 7.79
C TYR A 61 5.03 1.23 6.30
N ASP A 62 6.16 1.60 5.70
CA ASP A 62 6.25 1.83 4.27
C ASP A 62 5.86 0.57 3.47
N PRO A 63 4.85 0.64 2.56
CA PRO A 63 4.40 -0.51 1.79
C PRO A 63 5.45 -1.02 0.80
N ALA A 64 6.52 -0.25 0.53
CA ALA A 64 7.64 -0.71 -0.29
C ALA A 64 8.62 -1.63 0.45
N GLU A 65 8.50 -1.75 1.78
CA GLU A 65 9.36 -2.64 2.58
C GLU A 65 8.95 -4.11 2.37
N PRO A 66 9.91 -5.04 2.19
CA PRO A 66 9.60 -6.46 1.98
C PRO A 66 8.72 -7.08 3.06
N ASP A 67 8.90 -6.68 4.32
CA ASP A 67 8.11 -7.20 5.45
C ASP A 67 6.64 -6.74 5.44
N MET A 68 6.30 -5.70 4.66
CA MET A 68 4.93 -5.22 4.47
C MET A 68 4.24 -5.83 3.24
N ALA A 69 4.96 -6.64 2.45
CA ALA A 69 4.39 -7.30 1.28
C ALA A 69 3.35 -8.35 1.68
N ALA A 70 2.26 -8.41 0.93
CA ALA A 70 1.22 -9.42 1.07
C ALA A 70 1.35 -10.52 0.00
N VAL A 71 0.75 -11.68 0.28
CA VAL A 71 0.70 -12.80 -0.66
C VAL A 71 -0.48 -12.66 -1.61
N PHE A 72 -0.27 -12.98 -2.89
CA PHE A 72 -1.32 -13.15 -3.89
C PHE A 72 -1.20 -14.51 -4.58
N ILE A 73 -2.27 -15.31 -4.54
CA ILE A 73 -2.37 -16.61 -5.22
C ILE A 73 -3.73 -16.66 -5.90
N ALA A 74 -3.76 -17.03 -7.18
CA ALA A 74 -4.98 -17.18 -7.96
C ALA A 74 -5.02 -18.54 -8.66
N ALA A 75 -6.19 -19.19 -8.63
CA ALA A 75 -6.45 -20.43 -9.33
C ALA A 75 -7.93 -20.50 -9.73
N GLY A 76 -8.20 -20.98 -10.94
CA GLY A 76 -9.58 -21.06 -11.44
C GLY A 76 -9.65 -21.36 -12.93
N PRO A 77 -10.86 -21.55 -13.48
CA PRO A 77 -11.05 -21.90 -14.89
C PRO A 77 -10.48 -20.84 -15.84
N SER A 78 -10.56 -19.55 -15.47
CA SER A 78 -10.05 -18.43 -16.27
C SER A 78 -8.60 -18.05 -15.96
N ILE A 79 -7.94 -18.71 -14.99
CA ILE A 79 -6.59 -18.39 -14.54
C ILE A 79 -5.59 -19.41 -15.10
N ALA A 80 -4.55 -18.93 -15.78
CA ALA A 80 -3.45 -19.75 -16.27
C ALA A 80 -2.59 -20.27 -15.11
N SER A 81 -2.14 -21.52 -15.22
CA SER A 81 -1.32 -22.19 -14.20
C SER A 81 0.18 -22.01 -14.47
N GLY A 82 1.00 -22.04 -13.42
CA GLY A 82 2.46 -22.05 -13.53
C GLY A 82 3.09 -20.68 -13.83
N ILE A 83 2.32 -19.60 -13.70
CA ILE A 83 2.81 -18.23 -13.88
C ILE A 83 3.16 -17.63 -12.53
N ALA A 84 4.41 -17.20 -12.39
CA ALA A 84 4.86 -16.36 -11.29
C ALA A 84 4.91 -14.90 -11.77
N LEU A 85 4.16 -14.03 -11.10
CA LEU A 85 4.15 -12.59 -11.38
C LEU A 85 5.30 -11.88 -10.61
N PRO A 86 5.83 -10.78 -11.14
CA PRO A 86 6.61 -9.85 -10.32
C PRO A 86 5.74 -9.23 -9.22
N VAL A 87 6.36 -8.60 -8.22
CA VAL A 87 5.64 -7.79 -7.22
C VAL A 87 4.83 -6.70 -7.92
N PHE A 88 3.61 -6.48 -7.44
CA PHE A 88 2.68 -5.49 -7.98
C PHE A 88 1.83 -4.86 -6.89
N ASP A 89 1.21 -3.72 -7.20
CA ASP A 89 0.34 -3.00 -6.26
C ASP A 89 -1.04 -3.65 -6.18
N ASN A 90 -1.56 -3.85 -4.97
CA ASN A 90 -2.85 -4.50 -4.76
C ASN A 90 -4.06 -3.77 -5.38
N VAL A 91 -3.91 -2.50 -5.77
CA VAL A 91 -4.93 -1.75 -6.52
C VAL A 91 -5.24 -2.39 -7.88
N ASP A 92 -4.29 -3.14 -8.46
CA ASP A 92 -4.44 -3.84 -9.73
C ASP A 92 -5.34 -5.09 -9.63
N VAL A 93 -5.72 -5.51 -8.41
CA VAL A 93 -6.63 -6.65 -8.18
C VAL A 93 -8.08 -6.32 -8.60
N TYR A 94 -8.53 -5.07 -8.42
CA TYR A 94 -9.91 -4.70 -8.75
C TYR A 94 -10.25 -4.89 -10.25
N PRO A 95 -9.43 -4.38 -11.20
CA PRO A 95 -9.65 -4.63 -12.63
C PRO A 95 -9.72 -6.13 -12.99
N LEU A 96 -8.88 -6.96 -12.35
CA LEU A 96 -8.93 -8.42 -12.54
C LEU A 96 -10.28 -8.97 -12.08
N LEU A 97 -10.74 -8.63 -10.87
CA LEU A 97 -12.02 -9.11 -10.34
C LEU A 97 -13.19 -8.68 -11.22
N ALA A 98 -13.22 -7.42 -11.65
CA ALA A 98 -14.26 -6.91 -12.55
C ALA A 98 -14.33 -7.73 -13.85
N ARG A 99 -13.18 -8.04 -14.45
CA ARG A 99 -13.10 -8.90 -15.64
C ARG A 99 -13.59 -10.33 -15.37
N LEU A 100 -13.17 -10.94 -14.26
CA LEU A 100 -13.54 -12.33 -13.93
C LEU A 100 -15.05 -12.48 -13.69
N VAL A 101 -15.72 -11.46 -13.15
CA VAL A 101 -17.18 -11.48 -12.93
C VAL A 101 -17.98 -10.90 -14.10
N GLY A 102 -17.33 -10.49 -15.19
CA GLY A 102 -17.99 -10.03 -16.40
C GLY A 102 -18.64 -8.65 -16.30
N ILE A 103 -18.12 -7.75 -15.46
CA ILE A 103 -18.62 -6.37 -15.33
C ILE A 103 -17.61 -5.35 -15.85
N ALA A 104 -18.11 -4.20 -16.30
CA ALA A 104 -17.26 -3.07 -16.63
C ALA A 104 -16.63 -2.51 -15.33
N PRO A 105 -15.30 -2.30 -15.28
CA PRO A 105 -14.67 -1.59 -14.17
C PRO A 105 -15.24 -0.18 -14.04
N VAL A 106 -15.36 0.30 -12.79
CA VAL A 106 -15.70 1.71 -12.53
C VAL A 106 -14.60 2.60 -13.11
N PRO A 107 -14.95 3.69 -13.81
CA PRO A 107 -13.96 4.62 -14.36
C PRO A 107 -13.19 5.34 -13.25
N GLY A 108 -11.93 5.69 -13.52
CA GLY A 108 -11.10 6.48 -12.59
C GLY A 108 -10.54 5.69 -11.42
N VAL A 109 -10.46 4.36 -11.52
CA VAL A 109 -9.68 3.54 -10.57
C VAL A 109 -8.19 3.67 -10.84
N ASP A 110 -7.38 3.52 -9.79
CA ASP A 110 -5.92 3.63 -9.89
C ASP A 110 -5.27 2.36 -10.47
N GLY A 111 -5.98 1.23 -10.41
CA GLY A 111 -5.47 -0.07 -10.83
C GLY A 111 -5.36 -0.23 -12.35
N ARG A 112 -4.34 -0.97 -12.79
CA ARG A 112 -4.03 -1.29 -14.19
C ARG A 112 -4.35 -2.75 -14.50
N ALA A 113 -5.21 -2.98 -15.49
CA ALA A 113 -5.61 -4.33 -15.89
C ALA A 113 -4.45 -5.13 -16.50
N GLU A 114 -3.48 -4.44 -17.10
CA GLU A 114 -2.34 -5.00 -17.81
C GLU A 114 -1.40 -5.77 -16.86
N THR A 115 -1.32 -5.35 -15.60
CA THR A 115 -0.49 -5.99 -14.57
C THR A 115 -0.85 -7.46 -14.38
N LEU A 116 -2.14 -7.76 -14.33
CA LEU A 116 -2.66 -9.12 -14.09
C LEU A 116 -3.22 -9.79 -15.35
N ALA A 117 -3.08 -9.16 -16.51
CA ALA A 117 -3.45 -9.77 -17.79
C ALA A 117 -2.68 -11.08 -18.09
N PRO A 118 -1.37 -11.23 -17.77
CA PRO A 118 -0.62 -12.45 -18.07
C PRO A 118 -1.15 -13.71 -17.39
N ILE A 119 -1.86 -13.58 -16.26
CA ILE A 119 -2.41 -14.75 -15.54
C ILE A 119 -3.78 -15.19 -16.06
N LEU A 120 -4.35 -14.49 -17.04
CA LEU A 120 -5.61 -14.87 -17.66
C LEU A 120 -5.37 -15.85 -18.81
N LYS A 121 -6.20 -16.88 -18.93
CA LYS A 121 -6.24 -17.69 -20.14
C LYS A 121 -6.76 -16.85 -21.31
N ALA A 122 -6.34 -17.19 -22.52
CA ALA A 122 -6.99 -16.66 -23.72
C ALA A 122 -8.49 -16.98 -23.65
N SER A 123 -9.33 -16.01 -23.96
CA SER A 123 -10.76 -16.27 -24.14
C SER A 123 -10.93 -17.14 -25.37
N ASP A 124 -11.67 -18.25 -25.24
CA ASP A 124 -12.24 -18.95 -26.40
C ASP A 124 -13.28 -18.07 -27.11
#